data_AF-A0A820JER7-F1
#
_entry.id   AF-A0A820JER7-F1
#
_cell.length_a   1.000
_cell.length_b   1.000
_cell.length_c   1.000
_cell.angle_alpha   90.00
_cell.angle_beta   90.00
_cell.angle_gamma   90.00
#
_symmetry.space_group_name_H-M   'P 1'
#
loop_
_entity.id
_entity.type
_entity.pdbx_description
1 polymer ?
#
loop_
_entity_poly.entity_id
_entity_poly.type
_entity_poly.pdbx_seq_one_letter_code
_entity_poly.pdbx_strand_id
1 'polypeptide(L)' 'MGYVTAEQFADAKENANELLMQKYLNKNTFREKIFRLRINEETFNDITTVKISCISISDIDFSEYGHRLIANIQNGF' A
#
# COMPACT_ATOMS: atom_id res chain seq x y z
N MET A 1 -17.22 3.01 7.19
CA MET A 1 -16.47 2.11 8.10
C MET A 1 -15.05 2.66 8.16
N GLY A 2 -14.69 3.28 9.28
CA GLY A 2 -13.60 4.26 9.35
C GLY A 2 -12.19 3.69 9.22
N TYR A 3 -11.28 4.52 8.71
CA TYR A 3 -9.84 4.29 8.74
C TYR A 3 -9.36 4.24 10.19
N VAL A 4 -8.31 3.45 10.46
CA VAL A 4 -7.65 3.39 11.77
C VAL A 4 -6.55 4.46 11.77
N THR A 5 -6.54 5.33 12.77
CA THR A 5 -5.47 6.33 12.90
C THR A 5 -4.19 5.70 13.44
N ALA A 6 -3.05 6.38 13.26
CA ALA A 6 -1.78 5.93 13.83
C ALA A 6 -1.85 5.79 15.36
N GLU A 7 -2.55 6.71 16.03
CA GLU A 7 -2.79 6.70 17.48
C GLU A 7 -3.55 5.44 17.92
N GLN A 8 -4.68 5.14 17.26
CA GLN A 8 -5.48 3.96 17.57
C GLN A 8 -4.70 2.65 17.38
N PHE A 9 -3.81 2.62 16.39
CA PHE A 9 -2.95 1.47 16.15
C PHE A 9 -1.85 1.34 17.21
N ALA A 10 -1.25 2.45 17.63
CA ALA A 10 -0.26 2.48 18.70
C ALA A 10 -0.87 2.01 20.04
N ASP A 11 -2.03 2.55 20.41
CA ASP A 11 -2.75 2.16 21.63
C ASP A 11 -3.11 0.65 21.62
N ALA A 12 -3.55 0.12 20.48
CA ALA A 12 -3.86 -1.30 20.34
C ALA A 12 -2.63 -2.20 20.54
N LYS A 13 -1.45 -1.73 20.11
CA LYS A 13 -0.18 -2.42 20.27
C LYS A 13 0.30 -2.37 21.74
N GLU A 14 0.23 -1.22 22.38
CA GLU A 14 0.69 -1.03 23.77
C GLU A 14 -0.17 -1.80 24.77
N ASN A 15 -1.48 -1.84 24.56
CA ASN A 15 -2.41 -2.58 25.41
C ASN A 15 -2.47 -4.09 25.09
N ALA A 16 -1.51 -4.61 24.30
CA ALA A 16 -1.44 -6.00 23.88
C ALA A 16 -2.78 -6.55 23.33
N ASN A 17 -3.55 -5.70 22.65
CA ASN A 17 -4.83 -6.10 22.07
C ASN A 17 -4.60 -6.84 20.76
N GLU A 18 -4.08 -8.06 20.89
CA GLU A 18 -3.62 -8.89 19.79
C GLU A 18 -4.76 -9.22 18.81
N LEU A 19 -5.97 -9.41 19.32
CA LEU A 19 -7.15 -9.66 18.49
C LEU A 19 -7.47 -8.49 17.54
N LEU A 20 -7.34 -7.26 18.04
CA LEU A 20 -7.57 -6.06 17.25
C LEU A 20 -6.46 -5.86 16.21
N MET A 21 -5.21 -6.09 16.61
CA MET A 21 -4.05 -6.06 15.71
C MET A 21 -4.14 -7.10 14.60
N GLN A 22 -4.47 -8.35 14.94
CA GLN A 22 -4.66 -9.42 13.95
C GLN A 22 -5.81 -9.10 13.00
N LYS A 23 -6.93 -8.55 13.49
CA LYS A 23 -8.03 -8.10 12.60
C LYS A 23 -7.55 -7.03 11.61
N TYR A 24 -6.73 -6.08 12.03
CA TYR A 24 -6.21 -5.05 11.13
C TYR A 24 -5.24 -5.60 10.10
N LEU A 25 -4.29 -6.44 10.53
CA LEU A 25 -3.33 -7.07 9.62
C LEU A 25 -4.05 -7.97 8.62
N ASN A 26 -4.93 -8.87 9.08
CA ASN A 26 -5.65 -9.78 8.20
C ASN A 26 -6.57 -9.06 7.20
N LYS A 27 -7.08 -7.87 7.56
CA LYS A 27 -7.92 -7.08 6.66
C LYS A 27 -7.12 -6.41 5.53
N ASN A 28 -5.93 -5.90 5.85
CA ASN A 28 -5.16 -5.02 4.97
C ASN A 28 -4.00 -5.72 4.25
N THR A 29 -3.47 -6.81 4.78
CA THR A 29 -2.40 -7.58 4.13
C THR A 29 -2.95 -8.36 2.93
N PHE A 30 -2.10 -8.57 1.91
CA PHE A 30 -2.43 -9.33 0.69
C PHE A 30 -3.65 -8.79 -0.09
N ARG A 31 -3.85 -7.47 -0.08
CA ARG A 31 -4.86 -6.78 -0.90
C ARG A 31 -4.21 -6.15 -2.12
N GLU A 32 -4.81 -6.36 -3.29
CA GLU A 32 -4.40 -5.65 -4.49
C GLU A 32 -4.81 -4.17 -4.40
N LYS A 33 -3.85 -3.29 -4.63
CA LYS A 33 -3.99 -1.83 -4.61
C LYS A 33 -3.10 -1.21 -5.67
N ILE A 34 -3.41 0.01 -6.06
CA ILE A 34 -2.52 0.81 -6.91
C ILE A 34 -1.62 1.64 -5.99
N PHE A 35 -0.32 1.35 -6.04
CA PHE A 35 0.69 2.09 -5.28
C PHE A 35 1.41 3.08 -6.18
N ARG A 36 1.49 4.34 -5.75
CA ARG A 36 2.43 5.30 -6.35
C ARG A 36 3.72 5.29 -5.54
N LEU A 37 4.81 4.87 -6.15
CA LEU A 37 6.12 4.75 -5.51
C LEU A 37 7.06 5.88 -5.98
N ARG A 38 7.90 6.37 -5.08
CA ARG A 38 9.06 7.22 -5.35
C ARG A 38 10.32 6.41 -5.11
N ILE A 39 11.26 6.46 -6.04
CA ILE A 39 12.57 5.84 -5.91
C ILE A 39 13.59 6.96 -5.89
N ASN A 40 14.37 7.03 -4.81
CA ASN A 40 15.47 7.99 -4.65
C ASN A 40 16.73 7.23 -4.24
N GLU A 41 17.87 7.71 -4.68
CA GLU A 41 19.17 7.30 -4.13
C GLU A 41 19.54 8.26 -3.00
N GLU A 42 19.80 7.73 -1.80
CA GLU A 42 20.22 8.50 -0.63
C GLU A 42 21.58 7.99 -0.16
N THR A 43 22.53 8.90 0.03
CA THR A 43 23.84 8.60 0.63
C THR A 43 23.88 9.16 2.05
N PHE A 44 24.14 8.28 3.02
CA PHE A 44 24.29 8.65 4.43
C PHE A 44 25.52 7.94 5.00
N ASN A 45 26.44 8.69 5.62
CA ASN A 45 27.71 8.18 6.14
C ASN A 45 28.46 7.29 5.13
N ASP A 46 28.65 7.80 3.91
CA ASP A 46 29.33 7.12 2.79
C ASP A 46 28.66 5.82 2.30
N ILE A 47 27.49 5.47 2.85
CA ILE A 47 26.69 4.34 2.38
C ILE A 47 25.58 4.89 1.49
N THR A 48 25.63 4.50 0.22
CA THR A 48 24.59 4.81 -0.76
C THR A 48 23.55 3.70 -0.80
N THR A 49 22.28 4.08 -0.68
CA THR A 49 21.15 3.14 -0.73
C THR A 49 20.03 3.66 -1.63
N VAL A 50 19.40 2.73 -2.35
CA VAL A 50 18.17 3.01 -3.07
C VAL A 50 17.01 2.91 -2.09
N LYS A 51 16.32 4.02 -1.87
CA LYS A 51 15.13 4.10 -1.02
C LYS A 51 13.88 4.16 -1.88
N ILE A 52 12.95 3.27 -1.59
CA ILE A 52 11.64 3.21 -2.21
C ILE A 52 10.61 3.67 -1.18
N SER A 53 9.87 4.72 -1.48
CA SER A 53 8.84 5.29 -0.60
C SER A 53 7.47 5.25 -1.28
N CYS A 54 6.43 4.85 -0.56
CA CYS A 54 5.05 4.93 -1.07
C CYS A 54 4.52 6.36 -0.87
N ILE A 55 4.15 7.02 -1.97
CA ILE A 55 3.56 8.37 -1.95
C ILE A 55 2.05 8.28 -1.69
N SER A 56 1.37 7.34 -2.33
CA SER A 56 -0.08 7.19 -2.23
C SER A 56 -0.54 5.79 -2.54
N ILE A 57 -1.70 5.43 -2.00
CA ILE A 57 -2.39 4.15 -2.22
C ILE A 57 -3.81 4.47 -2.67
N SER A 58 -4.28 3.79 -3.72
CA SER A 58 -5.67 3.84 -4.14
C SER A 58 -6.23 2.45 -4.40
N ASP A 59 -7.56 2.34 -4.38
CA ASP A 59 -8.25 1.12 -4.77
C ASP A 59 -8.09 0.87 -6.27
N ILE A 60 -8.19 -0.41 -6.66
CA ILE A 60 -8.25 -0.78 -8.07
C ILE A 60 -9.69 -0.59 -8.53
N ASP A 61 -9.88 0.24 -9.55
CA ASP A 61 -11.11 0.22 -10.33
C ASP A 61 -11.02 -0.91 -11.36
N PHE A 62 -11.66 -2.04 -11.07
CA PHE A 62 -11.65 -3.21 -11.95
C PHE A 62 -12.38 -2.96 -13.28
N SER A 63 -13.33 -2.03 -13.31
CA SER A 63 -14.03 -1.66 -14.54
C SER A 63 -13.08 -0.90 -15.46
N GLU A 64 -12.43 0.14 -14.95
CA GLU A 64 -11.43 0.90 -15.71
C GLU A 64 -10.25 0.02 -16.12
N TYR A 65 -9.77 -0.83 -15.20
CA TYR A 65 -8.70 -1.78 -15.49
C TYR A 65 -9.07 -2.74 -16.60
N GLY A 66 -10.29 -3.29 -16.58
CA GLY A 66 -10.81 -4.18 -17.61
C GLY A 66 -10.92 -3.50 -18.97
N HIS A 67 -11.45 -2.28 -19.02
CA HIS A 67 -11.51 -1.48 -20.24
C HIS A 67 -10.12 -1.22 -20.82
N ARG A 68 -9.14 -0.87 -19.97
CA ARG A 68 -7.74 -0.67 -20.40
C ARG A 68 -7.13 -1.96 -20.91
N LEU A 69 -7.40 -3.10 -20.28
CA LEU A 69 -6.89 -4.40 -20.74
C LEU A 69 -7.46 -4.77 -22.11
N ILE A 70 -8.77 -4.61 -22.31
CA ILE A 70 -9.43 -4.85 -23.60
C ILE A 70 -8.86 -3.92 -24.66
N ALA A 71 -8.73 -2.63 -24.35
CA ALA A 71 -8.12 -1.66 -25.26
C ALA A 71 -6.69 -2.05 -25.64
N ASN A 72 -5.88 -2.51 -24.70
CA ASN A 72 -4.52 -2.97 -25.00
C ASN A 72 -4.50 -4.25 -25.85
N ILE A 73 -5.43 -5.19 -25.65
CA ILE A 73 -5.56 -6.39 -26.49
C ILE A 73 -5.99 -6.01 -27.91
N GLN A 74 -6.99 -5.12 -28.05
CA GLN A 74 -7.51 -4.67 -29.34
C GLN A 74 -6.51 -3.82 -30.12
N ASN A 75 -5.78 -2.96 -29.41
CA ASN A 75 -4.69 -2.18 -29.97
C ASN A 75 -3.41 -3.01 -30.14
N GLY A 76 -3.48 -4.32 -29.84
CA GLY A 76 -2.45 -5.31 -30.07
C GLY A 76 -1.15 -4.93 -29.40
N PHE A 77 -1.12 -4.98 -28.06
CA PHE A 77 0.10 -5.02 -27.24
C PHE A 77 1.39 -5.21 -28.06
#